data_AF-E5BGM4-F1
#
_entry.id   AF-E5BGM4-F1
#
_cell.length_a   1.000
_cell.length_b   1.000
_cell.length_c   1.000
_cell.angle_alpha   90.00
_cell.angle_beta   90.00
_cell.angle_gamma   90.00
#
_symmetry.space_group_name_H-M   'P 1'
#
loop_
_entity.id
_entity.type
_entity.pdbx_description
1 polymer ?
#
loop_
_entity_poly.entity_id
_entity_poly.type
_entity_poly.pdbx_seq_one_letter_code
_entity_poly.pdbx_strand_id
1 'polypeptide(L)'
;MKALRIVLRQTSANYRKTGCLENKMTYPLPLPSTIIGALHNICDYKEYHPMDVSIQGKFSSLSKRAYTDYCFLNSVMDDRGILVKMANGNCLSNSFLRVASSKKPQGNSFKKRISIQVHDENLFGEYCHLKDISEEIKIKKDTVYKEKLSEFKKKKTELSSQKKLLDKNSEEYKKILEEEKKWKIEEKNYVEEFKKYEEENYTKPIKSYRSLVTSLKFYEILHDIFLILHIRAEEEVLKEIHDNIYRLTSLGRSEDFLEVEDCSVVELQEFQEDIYSKENANTSIYLNRKDVAEEKIFSFEVDSNHSSGGTKYYVNKNYTLEENKRIFTKIPVLYSMNFGAQESSENVKLDFWGTDSEGNKIPVLVNFL
;
A
#
# COMPACT_ATOMS: atom_id res chain seq x y z
N MET A 1 32.58 -21.23 -3.65
CA MET A 1 31.31 -20.88 -4.37
C MET A 1 31.33 -19.38 -4.72
N LYS A 2 31.05 -18.97 -5.96
CA LYS A 2 31.01 -17.54 -6.31
C LYS A 2 29.73 -16.86 -5.79
N ALA A 3 29.86 -15.65 -5.26
CA ALA A 3 28.75 -14.78 -4.85
C ALA A 3 29.13 -13.31 -5.07
N LEU A 4 28.15 -12.41 -5.10
CA LEU A 4 28.39 -10.97 -5.09
C LEU A 4 28.17 -10.43 -3.67
N ARG A 5 29.22 -9.87 -3.06
CA ARG A 5 29.11 -9.15 -1.78
C ARG A 5 28.82 -7.68 -2.06
N ILE A 6 27.81 -7.14 -1.40
CA ILE A 6 27.42 -5.73 -1.47
C ILE A 6 27.34 -5.18 -0.06
N VAL A 7 28.06 -4.09 0.21
CA VAL A 7 28.05 -3.40 1.50
C VAL A 7 27.36 -2.06 1.34
N LEU A 8 26.34 -1.84 2.17
CA LEU A 8 25.45 -0.68 2.06
C LEU A 8 25.32 0.05 3.38
N ARG A 9 25.14 1.38 3.30
CA ARG A 9 24.69 2.21 4.41
C ARG A 9 23.41 2.95 4.09
N GLN A 10 22.53 3.09 5.07
CA GLN A 10 21.35 3.94 4.99
C GLN A 10 21.25 4.80 6.25
N THR A 11 21.01 6.09 6.08
CA THR A 11 20.78 7.00 7.22
C THR A 11 19.51 6.63 7.97
N SER A 12 18.47 6.23 7.22
CA SER A 12 17.21 5.76 7.77
C SER A 12 16.48 4.83 6.81
N ALA A 13 15.67 3.90 7.33
CA ALA A 13 14.78 3.08 6.50
C ALA A 13 13.52 2.61 7.23
N ASN A 14 12.49 2.26 6.45
CA ASN A 14 11.35 1.45 6.89
C ASN A 14 11.18 0.23 5.97
N TYR A 15 11.51 -0.96 6.49
CA TYR A 15 11.24 -2.25 5.84
C TYR A 15 9.86 -2.74 6.24
N ARG A 16 8.83 -2.15 5.62
CA ARG A 16 7.43 -2.27 6.05
C ARG A 16 6.98 -3.70 6.33
N LYS A 17 6.45 -3.93 7.54
CA LYS A 17 5.66 -5.11 7.88
C LYS A 17 4.24 -5.00 7.30
N THR A 18 3.85 -5.99 6.50
CA THR A 18 2.50 -6.04 5.93
C THR A 18 1.46 -6.34 7.02
N GLY A 19 0.27 -5.73 6.94
CA GLY A 19 -0.83 -5.98 7.88
C GLY A 19 -0.87 -5.06 9.10
N CYS A 20 0.15 -4.23 9.33
CA CYS A 20 0.15 -3.23 10.41
C CYS A 20 -0.49 -1.91 9.93
N LEU A 21 -1.79 -1.73 10.23
CA LEU A 21 -2.60 -0.60 9.73
C LEU A 21 -2.52 0.67 10.60
N GLU A 22 -2.46 0.52 11.92
CA GLU A 22 -2.43 1.64 12.87
C GLU A 22 -1.02 2.21 13.01
N ASN A 23 -0.06 1.32 13.32
CA ASN A 23 1.35 1.64 13.40
C ASN A 23 2.07 0.95 12.26
N LYS A 24 2.69 1.73 11.36
CA LYS A 24 3.45 1.16 10.25
C LYS A 24 4.79 0.67 10.77
N MET A 25 4.81 -0.60 11.15
CA MET A 25 5.98 -1.27 11.73
C MET A 25 7.01 -1.66 10.67
N THR A 26 8.24 -1.87 11.12
CA THR A 26 9.37 -2.28 10.28
C THR A 26 9.93 -3.64 10.69
N TYR A 27 10.46 -4.38 9.73
CA TYR A 27 11.41 -5.46 9.97
C TYR A 27 12.77 -4.89 10.39
N PRO A 28 13.58 -5.63 11.17
CA PRO A 28 14.91 -5.16 11.62
C PRO A 28 15.96 -5.15 10.50
N LEU A 29 15.77 -5.93 9.45
CA LEU A 29 16.60 -5.98 8.24
C LEU A 29 15.68 -5.95 7.01
N PRO A 30 16.19 -5.59 5.81
CA PRO A 30 15.40 -5.60 4.59
C PRO A 30 14.91 -7.01 4.24
N LEU A 31 13.74 -7.10 3.61
CA LEU A 31 13.24 -8.39 3.13
C LEU A 31 14.00 -8.81 1.85
N PRO A 32 14.15 -10.12 1.59
CA PRO A 32 14.72 -10.60 0.33
C PRO A 32 14.05 -10.00 -0.89
N SER A 33 12.71 -9.98 -0.94
CA SER A 33 11.95 -9.35 -2.04
C SER A 33 12.27 -7.88 -2.27
N THR A 34 12.59 -7.12 -1.21
CA THR A 34 12.97 -5.71 -1.33
C THR A 34 14.33 -5.57 -1.99
N ILE A 35 15.31 -6.38 -1.58
CA ILE A 35 16.66 -6.40 -2.18
C ILE A 35 16.57 -6.87 -3.63
N ILE A 36 15.97 -8.02 -3.86
CA ILE A 36 15.82 -8.63 -5.18
C ILE A 36 15.14 -7.64 -6.14
N GLY A 37 14.04 -7.00 -5.71
CA GLY A 37 13.34 -6.01 -6.51
C GLY A 37 14.19 -4.77 -6.81
N ALA A 38 15.01 -4.31 -5.87
CA ALA A 38 15.94 -3.20 -6.09
C ALA A 38 17.05 -3.56 -7.08
N LEU A 39 17.63 -4.77 -6.97
CA LEU A 39 18.64 -5.28 -7.89
C LEU A 39 18.08 -5.48 -9.32
N HIS A 40 16.83 -5.94 -9.44
CA HIS A 40 16.16 -6.01 -10.74
C HIS A 40 15.94 -4.63 -11.35
N ASN A 41 15.58 -3.64 -10.53
CA ASN A 41 15.32 -2.28 -11.00
C ASN A 41 16.58 -1.60 -11.54
N ILE A 42 17.74 -1.79 -10.91
CA ILE A 42 19.00 -1.20 -11.41
C ILE A 42 19.51 -1.86 -12.69
N CYS A 43 19.15 -3.12 -12.95
CA CYS A 43 19.48 -3.85 -14.17
C CYS A 43 18.40 -3.70 -15.26
N ASP A 44 17.34 -2.92 -15.01
CA ASP A 44 16.21 -2.71 -15.93
C ASP A 44 15.47 -4.00 -16.38
N TYR A 45 15.56 -5.07 -15.59
CA TYR A 45 14.97 -6.37 -15.91
C TYR A 45 13.45 -6.30 -16.11
N LYS A 46 12.95 -7.00 -17.13
CA LYS A 46 11.51 -7.16 -17.43
C LYS A 46 10.95 -8.50 -16.97
N GLU A 47 11.83 -9.47 -16.74
CA GLU A 47 11.50 -10.80 -16.27
C GLU A 47 12.19 -11.06 -14.92
N TYR A 48 11.73 -12.09 -14.22
CA TYR A 48 12.29 -12.44 -12.92
C TYR A 48 13.54 -13.29 -13.10
N HIS A 49 14.67 -12.82 -12.59
CA HIS A 49 15.93 -13.54 -12.52
C HIS A 49 16.06 -14.15 -11.10
N PRO A 50 16.07 -15.49 -10.97
CA PRO A 50 16.19 -16.15 -9.68
C PRO A 50 17.50 -15.79 -8.96
N MET A 51 17.39 -15.50 -7.67
CA MET A 51 18.53 -15.22 -6.81
C MET A 51 18.20 -15.55 -5.35
N ASP A 52 19.20 -16.03 -4.64
CA ASP A 52 19.17 -16.19 -3.19
C ASP A 52 20.01 -15.10 -2.55
N VAL A 53 19.61 -14.68 -1.36
CA VAL A 53 20.26 -13.59 -0.65
C VAL A 53 20.56 -14.00 0.79
N SER A 54 21.77 -13.70 1.23
CA SER A 54 22.09 -13.64 2.66
C SER A 54 22.08 -12.18 3.10
N ILE A 55 21.45 -11.91 4.25
CA ILE A 55 21.19 -10.55 4.71
C ILE A 55 21.71 -10.40 6.12
N GLN A 56 22.81 -9.67 6.24
CA GLN A 56 23.40 -9.28 7.51
C GLN A 56 23.39 -7.77 7.68
N GLY A 57 23.33 -7.31 8.92
CA GLY A 57 23.45 -5.90 9.20
C GLY A 57 23.14 -5.50 10.62
N LYS A 58 23.23 -4.21 10.88
CA LYS A 58 22.92 -3.60 12.17
C LYS A 58 22.29 -2.24 11.96
N PHE A 59 21.59 -1.77 12.98
CA PHE A 59 21.04 -0.42 13.04
C PHE A 59 21.28 0.12 14.44
N SER A 60 21.47 1.43 14.57
CA SER A 60 21.80 2.05 15.86
C SER A 60 20.56 2.31 16.73
N SER A 61 19.43 2.67 16.13
CA SER A 61 18.20 2.91 16.89
C SER A 61 16.91 2.72 16.09
N LEU A 62 15.81 2.51 16.80
CA LEU A 62 14.45 2.50 16.27
C LEU A 62 13.66 3.66 16.88
N SER A 63 13.15 4.54 16.03
CA SER A 63 12.32 5.68 16.44
C SER A 63 10.89 5.54 15.93
N LYS A 64 9.95 6.26 16.55
CA LYS A 64 8.55 6.36 16.09
C LYS A 64 8.26 7.79 15.65
N ARG A 65 8.00 7.98 14.36
CA ARG A 65 7.62 9.28 13.79
C ARG A 65 6.09 9.38 13.73
N ALA A 66 5.53 10.36 14.43
CA ALA A 66 4.13 10.69 14.35
C ALA A 66 3.78 11.30 12.99
N TYR A 67 2.62 10.96 12.46
CA TYR A 67 2.03 11.61 11.28
C TYR A 67 0.52 11.73 11.43
N THR A 68 -0.05 12.73 10.75
CA THR A 68 -1.51 12.88 10.64
C THR A 68 -2.01 11.99 9.52
N ASP A 69 -2.86 11.04 9.86
CA ASP A 69 -3.57 10.21 8.90
C ASP A 69 -4.89 10.88 8.52
N TYR A 70 -5.11 11.02 7.22
CA TYR A 70 -6.29 11.64 6.64
C TYR A 70 -7.28 10.57 6.21
N CYS A 71 -8.41 10.45 6.92
CA CYS A 71 -9.47 9.49 6.64
C CYS A 71 -10.67 10.20 6.01
N PHE A 72 -10.88 9.98 4.72
CA PHE A 72 -12.06 10.49 4.02
C PHE A 72 -13.26 9.56 4.27
N LEU A 73 -14.37 10.15 4.70
CA LEU A 73 -15.62 9.41 4.89
C LEU A 73 -16.31 9.18 3.54
N ASN A 74 -17.05 8.07 3.44
CA ASN A 74 -17.80 7.69 2.24
C ASN A 74 -18.93 8.68 1.89
N SER A 75 -19.37 9.47 2.87
CA SER A 75 -20.40 10.49 2.71
C SER A 75 -19.99 11.80 3.38
N VAL A 76 -20.55 12.90 2.90
CA VAL A 76 -20.40 14.21 3.55
C VAL A 76 -21.33 14.27 4.75
N MET A 77 -20.73 14.35 5.94
CA MET A 77 -21.39 14.47 7.23
C MET A 77 -21.63 15.94 7.56
N ASP A 78 -22.80 16.23 8.15
CA ASP A 78 -23.16 17.61 8.57
C ASP A 78 -22.64 17.97 9.96
N ASP A 79 -22.37 16.99 10.82
CA ASP A 79 -22.21 17.17 12.27
C ASP A 79 -20.78 16.99 12.79
N ARG A 80 -19.86 16.43 11.98
CA ARG A 80 -18.53 15.99 12.43
C ARG A 80 -17.44 16.13 11.38
N GLY A 81 -16.21 16.30 11.86
CA GLY A 81 -14.99 16.30 11.05
C GLY A 81 -14.69 17.64 10.38
N ILE A 82 -13.92 17.57 9.30
CA ILE A 82 -13.51 18.70 8.49
C ILE A 82 -14.18 18.57 7.13
N LEU A 83 -15.01 19.53 6.76
CA LEU A 83 -15.51 19.68 5.40
C LEU A 83 -14.38 20.21 4.53
N VAL A 84 -14.07 19.47 3.46
CA VAL A 84 -13.01 19.81 2.52
C VAL A 84 -13.54 19.77 1.09
N LYS A 85 -12.94 20.57 0.21
CA LYS A 85 -13.15 20.51 -1.24
C LYS A 85 -11.90 19.93 -1.90
N MET A 86 -12.08 18.81 -2.59
CA MET A 86 -11.05 18.14 -3.37
C MET A 86 -10.79 18.91 -4.67
N ALA A 87 -9.54 19.01 -5.08
CA ALA A 87 -9.19 19.54 -6.41
C ALA A 87 -9.78 18.67 -7.54
N ASN A 88 -9.87 17.35 -7.31
CA ASN A 88 -10.54 16.40 -8.20
C ASN A 88 -11.44 15.47 -7.38
N GLY A 89 -12.75 15.51 -7.60
CA GLY A 89 -13.73 14.70 -6.85
C GLY A 89 -13.60 13.18 -7.03
N ASN A 90 -12.85 12.75 -8.06
CA ASN A 90 -12.60 11.33 -8.35
C ASN A 90 -11.31 10.80 -7.72
N CYS A 91 -10.45 11.67 -7.16
CA CYS A 91 -9.16 11.26 -6.59
C CYS A 91 -9.06 11.71 -5.13
N LEU A 92 -8.76 10.76 -4.24
CA LEU A 92 -8.46 11.06 -2.84
C LEU A 92 -6.97 11.39 -2.71
N SER A 93 -6.66 12.60 -2.27
CA SER A 93 -5.28 13.05 -2.05
C SER A 93 -5.22 14.03 -0.89
N ASN A 94 -4.00 14.32 -0.42
CA ASN A 94 -3.77 15.35 0.61
C ASN A 94 -3.92 16.78 0.07
N SER A 95 -4.14 16.95 -1.24
CA SER A 95 -4.35 18.24 -1.89
C SER A 95 -5.84 18.60 -1.88
N PHE A 96 -6.30 19.12 -0.74
CA PHE A 96 -7.66 19.61 -0.56
C PHE A 96 -7.68 20.99 0.09
N LEU A 97 -8.73 21.75 -0.19
CA LEU A 97 -9.01 23.02 0.48
C LEU A 97 -9.92 22.76 1.68
N ARG A 98 -9.53 23.31 2.84
CA ARG A 98 -10.37 23.26 4.05
C ARG A 98 -11.49 24.27 3.90
N VAL A 99 -12.73 23.82 4.03
CA VAL A 99 -13.93 24.66 3.89
C VAL A 99 -14.45 25.04 5.25
N ALA A 100 -14.72 24.04 6.11
CA ALA A 100 -15.17 24.25 7.47
C ALA A 100 -14.78 23.08 8.38
N SER A 101 -14.73 23.29 9.70
CA SER A 101 -14.49 22.23 10.69
C SER A 101 -15.46 22.32 11.87
N SER A 102 -15.88 21.16 12.38
CA SER A 102 -16.68 21.07 13.61
C SER A 102 -15.85 21.43 14.84
N LYS A 103 -16.37 22.22 15.78
CA LYS A 103 -15.66 22.56 17.04
C LYS A 103 -15.90 21.55 18.16
N LYS A 104 -17.07 20.89 18.18
CA LYS A 104 -17.43 19.90 19.21
C LYS A 104 -17.46 18.48 18.62
N PRO A 105 -17.38 17.42 19.46
CA PRO A 105 -17.58 16.05 18.98
C PRO A 105 -19.00 15.75 18.49
N GLN A 106 -20.02 16.41 19.06
CA GLN A 106 -21.44 16.21 18.74
C GLN A 106 -22.20 17.54 18.79
N GLY A 107 -23.38 17.58 18.15
CA GLY A 107 -24.28 18.73 18.18
C GLY A 107 -23.85 19.90 17.29
N ASN A 108 -22.95 19.68 16.34
CA ASN A 108 -22.64 20.66 15.30
C ASN A 108 -23.56 20.49 14.10
N SER A 109 -23.65 21.53 13.28
CA SER A 109 -24.29 21.44 11.97
C SER A 109 -23.61 22.42 11.04
N PHE A 110 -23.04 21.92 9.94
CA PHE A 110 -22.52 22.77 8.87
C PHE A 110 -23.66 23.56 8.26
N LYS A 111 -24.77 22.92 7.87
CA LYS A 111 -25.91 23.62 7.25
C LYS A 111 -26.44 24.77 8.11
N LYS A 112 -26.61 24.55 9.41
CA LYS A 112 -27.16 25.57 10.34
C LYS A 112 -26.09 26.51 10.92
N ARG A 113 -24.82 26.35 10.53
CA ARG A 113 -23.66 27.06 11.09
C ARG A 113 -23.54 26.97 12.62
N ILE A 114 -23.92 25.83 13.20
CA ILE A 114 -23.91 25.62 14.65
C ILE A 114 -22.56 25.02 15.07
N SER A 115 -21.83 25.74 15.93
CA SER A 115 -20.56 25.27 16.52
C SER A 115 -19.51 24.83 15.48
N ILE A 116 -19.45 25.52 14.34
CA ILE A 116 -18.44 25.29 13.29
C ILE A 116 -17.40 26.43 13.24
N GLN A 117 -16.28 26.16 12.58
CA GLN A 117 -15.31 27.16 12.13
C GLN A 117 -15.26 27.10 10.61
N VAL A 118 -15.61 28.20 9.95
CA VAL A 118 -15.49 28.33 8.49
C VAL A 118 -14.09 28.86 8.17
N HIS A 119 -13.41 28.22 7.22
CA HIS A 119 -12.07 28.59 6.76
C HIS A 119 -12.12 29.32 5.40
N ASP A 120 -13.08 28.95 4.54
CA ASP A 120 -13.33 29.59 3.25
C ASP A 120 -14.84 29.81 3.06
N GLU A 121 -15.26 31.08 3.09
CA GLU A 121 -16.67 31.47 3.05
C GLU A 121 -17.29 31.24 1.66
N ASN A 122 -16.53 31.41 0.59
CA ASN A 122 -17.01 31.24 -0.77
C ASN A 122 -17.31 29.76 -1.05
N LEU A 123 -16.36 28.89 -0.70
CA LEU A 123 -16.53 27.44 -0.87
C LEU A 123 -17.60 26.86 0.06
N PHE A 124 -17.78 27.48 1.23
CA PHE A 124 -18.83 27.10 2.17
C PHE A 124 -20.22 27.52 1.65
N GLY A 125 -20.34 28.71 1.07
CA GLY A 125 -21.55 29.17 0.40
C GLY A 125 -21.97 28.25 -0.75
N GLU A 126 -21.02 27.85 -1.60
CA GLU A 126 -21.24 26.86 -2.66
C GLU A 126 -21.76 25.53 -2.09
N TYR A 127 -21.15 25.03 -1.00
CA TYR A 127 -21.62 23.81 -0.34
C TYR A 127 -23.05 23.92 0.19
N CYS A 128 -23.40 25.03 0.86
CA CYS A 128 -24.75 25.28 1.34
C CYS A 128 -25.75 25.32 0.19
N HIS A 129 -25.43 26.03 -0.89
CA HIS A 129 -26.27 26.09 -2.08
C HIS A 129 -26.53 24.71 -2.69
N LEU A 130 -25.49 23.87 -2.79
CA LEU A 130 -25.65 22.48 -3.25
C LEU A 130 -26.57 21.66 -2.34
N LYS A 131 -26.56 21.90 -1.03
CA LYS A 131 -27.49 21.25 -0.09
C LYS A 131 -28.92 21.72 -0.30
N ASP A 132 -29.13 23.00 -0.58
CA ASP A 132 -30.46 23.53 -0.86
C ASP A 132 -31.01 22.96 -2.18
N ILE A 133 -30.20 22.88 -3.24
CA ILE A 133 -30.55 22.18 -4.49
C ILE A 133 -30.96 20.73 -4.22
N SER A 134 -30.24 20.03 -3.33
CA SER A 134 -30.56 18.64 -2.99
C SER A 134 -31.93 18.47 -2.35
N GLU A 135 -32.34 19.44 -1.51
CA GLU A 135 -33.67 19.45 -0.90
C GLU A 135 -34.75 19.78 -1.93
N GLU A 136 -34.50 20.75 -2.81
CA GLU A 136 -35.41 21.06 -3.92
C GLU A 136 -35.62 19.86 -4.84
N ILE A 137 -34.54 19.15 -5.22
CA ILE A 137 -34.60 17.92 -6.01
C ILE A 137 -35.45 16.88 -5.29
N LYS A 138 -35.24 16.69 -3.98
CA LYS A 138 -36.01 15.74 -3.17
C LYS A 138 -37.50 16.09 -3.16
N ILE A 139 -37.84 17.35 -2.94
CA ILE A 139 -39.24 17.83 -2.97
C ILE A 139 -39.85 17.60 -4.36
N LYS A 140 -39.17 17.99 -5.44
CA LYS A 140 -39.62 17.75 -6.83
C LYS A 140 -39.79 16.25 -7.13
N LYS A 141 -38.93 15.40 -6.59
CA LYS A 141 -38.98 13.94 -6.76
C LYS A 141 -40.21 13.33 -6.08
N ASP A 142 -40.53 13.80 -4.87
CA ASP A 142 -41.65 13.30 -4.08
C ASP A 142 -43.02 13.81 -4.55
N THR A 143 -43.04 14.97 -5.22
CA THR A 143 -44.26 15.64 -5.74
C THR A 143 -44.40 15.44 -7.26
N VAL A 144 -43.95 16.42 -8.04
CA VAL A 144 -44.18 16.56 -9.49
C VAL A 144 -43.68 15.35 -10.29
N TYR A 145 -42.51 14.83 -9.93
CA TYR A 145 -41.92 13.69 -10.63
C TYR A 145 -42.74 12.41 -10.44
N LYS A 146 -43.16 12.14 -9.20
CA LYS A 146 -43.97 10.96 -8.85
C LYS A 146 -45.39 11.07 -9.43
N GLU A 147 -45.97 12.25 -9.42
CA GLU A 147 -47.26 12.53 -10.06
C GLU A 147 -47.21 12.29 -11.57
N LYS A 148 -46.25 12.89 -12.29
CA LYS A 148 -46.07 12.64 -13.73
C LYS A 148 -45.83 11.17 -14.05
N LEU A 149 -45.01 10.46 -13.28
CA LEU A 149 -44.83 9.01 -13.46
C LEU A 149 -46.12 8.22 -13.27
N SER A 150 -46.99 8.66 -12.36
CA SER A 150 -48.31 8.04 -12.17
C SER A 150 -49.25 8.31 -13.37
N GLU A 151 -49.17 9.49 -13.98
CA GLU A 151 -49.92 9.84 -15.20
C GLU A 151 -49.45 9.00 -16.40
N PHE A 152 -48.13 8.85 -16.58
CA PHE A 152 -47.55 7.98 -17.60
C PHE A 152 -48.04 6.53 -17.46
N LYS A 153 -48.10 6.02 -16.22
CA LYS A 153 -48.65 4.67 -15.94
C LYS A 153 -50.13 4.57 -16.27
N LYS A 154 -50.96 5.54 -15.85
CA LYS A 154 -52.41 5.57 -16.12
C LYS A 154 -52.71 5.60 -17.63
N LYS A 155 -52.03 6.49 -18.37
CA LYS A 155 -52.19 6.59 -19.83
C LYS A 155 -51.78 5.31 -20.55
N LYS A 156 -50.70 4.66 -20.12
CA LYS A 156 -50.30 3.35 -20.68
C LYS A 156 -51.34 2.26 -20.42
N THR A 157 -51.92 2.21 -19.22
CA THR A 157 -52.99 1.24 -18.91
C THR A 157 -54.25 1.51 -19.72
N GLU A 158 -54.60 2.77 -19.92
CA GLU A 158 -55.77 3.19 -20.70
C GLU A 158 -55.61 2.86 -22.19
N LEU A 159 -54.47 3.24 -22.80
CA LEU A 159 -54.13 2.90 -24.18
C LEU A 159 -54.06 1.38 -24.39
N SER A 160 -53.53 0.62 -23.43
CA SER A 160 -53.53 -0.85 -23.50
C SER A 160 -54.93 -1.45 -23.40
N SER A 161 -55.86 -0.80 -22.71
CA SER A 161 -57.24 -1.28 -22.54
C SER A 161 -58.06 -1.00 -23.80
N GLN A 162 -57.91 0.20 -24.39
CA GLN A 162 -58.50 0.56 -25.69
C GLN A 162 -58.00 -0.37 -26.81
N LYS A 163 -56.71 -0.74 -26.78
CA LYS A 163 -56.10 -1.67 -27.74
C LYS A 163 -56.65 -3.09 -27.70
N LYS A 164 -57.25 -3.53 -26.58
CA LYS A 164 -57.89 -4.86 -26.46
C LYS A 164 -59.28 -4.92 -27.09
N LEU A 165 -59.91 -3.77 -27.33
CA LEU A 165 -61.26 -3.64 -27.87
C LEU A 165 -61.29 -3.44 -29.39
N LEU A 166 -60.13 -3.26 -30.04
CA LEU A 166 -60.00 -2.87 -31.45
C LEU A 166 -59.37 -4.00 -32.29
N ASP A 167 -59.79 -4.08 -33.56
CA ASP A 167 -59.28 -5.07 -34.52
C ASP A 167 -57.86 -4.69 -35.01
N LYS A 168 -56.98 -5.69 -35.16
CA LYS A 168 -55.53 -5.49 -35.36
C LYS A 168 -55.17 -4.77 -36.66
N ASN A 169 -56.07 -4.77 -37.64
CA ASN A 169 -55.89 -4.13 -38.94
C ASN A 169 -56.58 -2.76 -39.07
N SER A 170 -57.29 -2.27 -38.05
CA SER A 170 -57.96 -0.95 -38.10
C SER A 170 -56.95 0.21 -38.07
N GLU A 171 -57.28 1.31 -38.74
CA GLU A 171 -56.47 2.54 -38.68
C GLU A 171 -56.39 3.11 -37.26
N GLU A 172 -57.44 2.93 -36.44
CA GLU A 172 -57.42 3.38 -35.03
C GLU A 172 -56.44 2.56 -34.18
N TYR A 173 -56.32 1.25 -34.45
CA TYR A 173 -55.33 0.40 -33.78
C TYR A 173 -53.90 0.88 -34.08
N LYS A 174 -53.61 1.24 -35.34
CA LYS A 174 -52.29 1.78 -35.74
C LYS A 174 -52.00 3.12 -35.05
N LYS A 175 -52.98 4.03 -34.96
CA LYS A 175 -52.85 5.32 -34.26
C LYS A 175 -52.56 5.14 -32.76
N ILE A 176 -53.29 4.27 -32.07
CA ILE A 176 -53.07 3.96 -30.65
C ILE A 176 -51.68 3.35 -30.43
N LEU A 177 -51.20 2.54 -31.38
CA LEU A 177 -49.88 1.92 -31.31
C LEU A 177 -48.74 2.95 -31.49
N GLU A 178 -48.93 3.97 -32.33
CA GLU A 178 -48.03 5.11 -32.45
C GLU A 178 -48.05 6.01 -31.20
N GLU A 179 -49.23 6.27 -30.63
CA GLU A 179 -49.36 7.03 -29.39
C GLU A 179 -48.71 6.31 -28.20
N GLU A 180 -48.89 4.99 -28.07
CA GLU A 180 -48.22 4.19 -27.04
C GLU A 180 -46.69 4.28 -27.16
N LYS A 181 -46.16 4.28 -28.40
CA LYS A 181 -44.72 4.49 -28.65
C LYS A 181 -44.28 5.90 -28.26
N LYS A 182 -45.05 6.93 -28.61
CA LYS A 182 -44.77 8.33 -28.22
C LYS A 182 -44.73 8.48 -26.70
N TRP A 183 -45.74 7.98 -25.99
CA TRP A 183 -45.79 8.01 -24.52
C TRP A 183 -44.64 7.24 -23.86
N LYS A 184 -44.19 6.11 -24.45
CA LYS A 184 -43.00 5.38 -23.97
C LYS A 184 -41.71 6.19 -24.14
N ILE A 185 -41.57 6.89 -25.27
CA ILE A 185 -40.42 7.75 -25.55
C ILE A 185 -40.42 8.96 -24.61
N GLU A 186 -41.57 9.61 -24.43
CA GLU A 186 -41.72 10.75 -23.52
C GLU A 186 -41.42 10.40 -22.07
N GLU A 187 -41.90 9.26 -21.55
CA GLU A 187 -41.55 8.82 -20.19
C GLU A 187 -40.04 8.59 -20.07
N LYS A 188 -39.42 7.93 -21.05
CA LYS A 188 -37.97 7.69 -21.05
C LYS A 188 -37.19 9.01 -21.05
N ASN A 189 -37.56 9.94 -21.92
CA ASN A 189 -36.92 11.26 -22.00
C ASN A 189 -37.10 12.04 -20.70
N TYR A 190 -38.29 12.04 -20.10
CA TYR A 190 -38.55 12.73 -18.83
C TYR A 190 -37.71 12.18 -17.67
N VAL A 191 -37.59 10.85 -17.58
CA VAL A 191 -36.73 10.19 -16.58
C VAL A 191 -35.26 10.53 -16.80
N GLU A 192 -34.81 10.53 -18.06
CA GLU A 192 -33.43 10.82 -18.43
C GLU A 192 -33.05 12.29 -18.19
N GLU A 193 -33.94 13.22 -18.53
CA GLU A 193 -33.78 14.66 -18.24
C GLU A 193 -33.71 14.94 -16.75
N PHE A 194 -34.61 14.35 -15.94
CA PHE A 194 -34.58 14.53 -14.49
C PHE A 194 -33.27 13.99 -13.89
N LYS A 195 -32.84 12.81 -14.33
CA LYS A 195 -31.57 12.22 -13.90
C LYS A 195 -30.37 13.07 -14.31
N LYS A 196 -30.38 13.63 -15.52
CA LYS A 196 -29.33 14.53 -16.01
C LYS A 196 -29.29 15.82 -15.19
N TYR A 197 -30.43 16.41 -14.88
CA TYR A 197 -30.54 17.57 -14.00
C TYR A 197 -29.96 17.30 -12.61
N GLU A 198 -30.33 16.18 -11.98
CA GLU A 198 -29.78 15.76 -10.68
C GLU A 198 -28.25 15.54 -10.75
N GLU A 199 -27.76 14.91 -11.81
CA GLU A 199 -26.33 14.63 -11.97
C GLU A 199 -25.51 15.91 -12.16
N GLU A 200 -25.96 16.83 -13.00
CA GLU A 200 -25.23 18.06 -13.35
C GLU A 200 -25.28 19.12 -12.24
N ASN A 201 -26.44 19.29 -11.59
CA ASN A 201 -26.64 20.37 -10.62
C ASN A 201 -26.30 19.96 -9.18
N TYR A 202 -26.29 18.67 -8.86
CA TYR A 202 -26.01 18.20 -7.51
C TYR A 202 -24.94 17.13 -7.44
N THR A 203 -25.15 15.98 -8.09
CA THR A 203 -24.30 14.80 -7.88
C THR A 203 -22.84 15.03 -8.29
N LYS A 204 -22.58 15.69 -9.42
CA LYS A 204 -21.21 16.03 -9.86
C LYS A 204 -20.58 17.10 -8.97
N PRO A 205 -21.21 18.27 -8.70
CA PRO A 205 -20.60 19.28 -7.82
C PRO A 205 -20.36 18.77 -6.39
N ILE A 206 -21.31 18.07 -5.77
CA ILE A 206 -21.14 17.60 -4.39
C ILE A 206 -20.05 16.54 -4.26
N LYS A 207 -19.71 15.82 -5.34
CA LYS A 207 -18.62 14.84 -5.35
C LYS A 207 -17.25 15.47 -5.08
N SER A 208 -17.04 16.78 -5.30
CA SER A 208 -15.80 17.44 -4.88
C SER A 208 -15.73 17.68 -3.39
N TYR A 209 -16.86 17.67 -2.67
CA TYR A 209 -16.89 17.87 -1.23
C TYR A 209 -16.80 16.55 -0.48
N ARG A 210 -16.00 16.51 0.58
CA ARG A 210 -15.81 15.34 1.43
C ARG A 210 -15.74 15.74 2.90
N SER A 211 -16.12 14.81 3.76
CA SER A 211 -15.83 14.90 5.19
C SER A 211 -14.55 14.15 5.49
N LEU A 212 -13.64 14.84 6.16
CA LEU A 212 -12.33 14.36 6.52
C LEU A 212 -12.24 14.25 8.04
N VAL A 213 -11.74 13.11 8.53
CA VAL A 213 -11.36 12.91 9.92
C VAL A 213 -9.87 12.68 9.98
N THR A 214 -9.21 13.26 10.97
CA THR A 214 -7.78 13.08 11.20
C THR A 214 -7.54 12.15 12.37
N SER A 215 -6.56 11.26 12.26
CA SER A 215 -6.07 10.47 13.39
C SER A 215 -4.56 10.59 13.52
N LEU A 216 -4.03 10.43 14.74
CA LEU A 216 -2.61 10.37 14.98
C LEU A 216 -2.13 8.93 14.76
N LYS A 217 -1.18 8.74 13.86
CA LYS A 217 -0.55 7.44 13.59
C LYS A 217 0.96 7.53 13.66
N PHE A 218 1.63 6.38 13.69
CA PHE A 218 3.08 6.31 13.81
C PHE A 218 3.72 5.45 12.73
N TYR A 219 4.92 5.85 12.31
CA TYR A 219 5.85 5.04 11.53
C TYR A 219 7.04 4.67 12.39
N GLU A 220 7.44 3.40 12.34
CA GLU A 220 8.75 2.99 12.84
C GLU A 220 9.83 3.34 11.81
N ILE A 221 10.93 3.95 12.25
CA ILE A 221 12.05 4.30 11.38
C ILE A 221 13.32 3.79 12.06
N LEU A 222 14.05 2.93 11.35
CA LEU A 222 15.40 2.50 11.71
C LEU A 222 16.38 3.61 11.30
N HIS A 223 17.41 3.83 12.11
CA HIS A 223 18.46 4.82 11.86
C HIS A 223 19.84 4.21 11.85
N ASP A 224 20.73 4.80 11.04
CA ASP A 224 22.14 4.43 10.92
C ASP A 224 22.30 2.92 10.69
N ILE A 225 21.86 2.52 9.50
CA ILE A 225 21.78 1.12 9.08
C ILE A 225 23.03 0.80 8.29
N PHE A 226 23.64 -0.33 8.63
CA PHE A 226 24.74 -0.93 7.91
C PHE A 226 24.33 -2.35 7.48
N LEU A 227 24.55 -2.70 6.22
CA LEU A 227 24.18 -3.99 5.65
C LEU A 227 25.36 -4.62 4.92
N ILE A 228 25.49 -5.94 5.07
CA ILE A 228 26.31 -6.80 4.22
C ILE A 228 25.36 -7.79 3.57
N LEU A 229 25.28 -7.73 2.24
CA LEU A 229 24.45 -8.60 1.44
C LEU A 229 25.35 -9.53 0.64
N HIS A 230 25.01 -10.81 0.60
CA HIS A 230 25.62 -11.77 -0.33
C HIS A 230 24.55 -12.27 -1.28
N ILE A 231 24.79 -12.12 -2.59
CA ILE A 231 23.86 -12.53 -3.65
C ILE A 231 24.41 -13.77 -4.33
N ARG A 232 23.59 -14.81 -4.41
CA ARG A 232 23.82 -16.02 -5.19
C ARG A 232 22.86 -16.05 -6.37
N ALA A 233 23.40 -16.06 -7.57
CA ALA A 233 22.65 -16.13 -8.83
C ALA A 233 23.57 -16.70 -9.95
N GLU A 234 23.03 -16.79 -11.16
CA GLU A 234 23.81 -17.08 -12.38
C GLU A 234 24.91 -16.03 -12.60
N GLU A 235 26.03 -16.42 -13.23
CA GLU A 235 27.22 -15.58 -13.35
C GLU A 235 26.96 -14.31 -14.17
N GLU A 236 26.13 -14.40 -15.21
CA GLU A 236 25.66 -13.28 -16.01
C GLU A 236 24.88 -12.27 -15.15
N VAL A 237 23.96 -12.77 -14.33
CA VAL A 237 23.13 -11.93 -13.43
C VAL A 237 24.00 -11.22 -12.40
N LEU A 238 24.99 -11.91 -11.80
CA LEU A 238 25.91 -11.29 -10.84
C LEU A 238 26.74 -10.18 -11.49
N LYS A 239 27.21 -10.40 -12.73
CA LYS A 239 27.98 -9.40 -13.48
C LYS A 239 27.14 -8.17 -13.80
N GLU A 240 25.91 -8.35 -14.28
CA GLU A 240 25.01 -7.24 -14.60
C GLU A 240 24.66 -6.42 -13.34
N ILE A 241 24.44 -7.08 -12.20
CA ILE A 241 24.23 -6.39 -10.92
C ILE A 241 25.49 -5.60 -10.53
N HIS A 242 26.66 -6.21 -10.61
CA HIS A 242 27.94 -5.55 -10.28
C HIS A 242 28.15 -4.29 -11.13
N ASP A 243 27.94 -4.38 -12.45
CA ASP A 243 28.15 -3.27 -13.37
C ASP A 243 27.13 -2.12 -13.17
N ASN A 244 25.96 -2.41 -12.61
CA ASN A 244 24.90 -1.42 -12.37
C ASN A 244 24.74 -1.01 -10.90
N ILE A 245 25.53 -1.54 -9.97
CA ILE A 245 25.26 -1.41 -8.52
C ILE A 245 25.18 0.04 -8.05
N TYR A 246 26.00 0.93 -8.61
CA TYR A 246 26.02 2.35 -8.25
C TYR A 246 24.80 3.15 -8.74
N ARG A 247 23.89 2.52 -9.52
CA ARG A 247 22.56 3.07 -9.82
C ARG A 247 21.57 2.88 -8.68
N LEU A 248 21.92 2.10 -7.65
CA LEU A 248 21.06 1.82 -6.51
C LEU A 248 20.99 3.04 -5.58
N THR A 249 19.85 3.72 -5.56
CA THR A 249 19.66 4.97 -4.80
C THR A 249 18.95 4.80 -3.46
N SER A 250 18.14 3.75 -3.31
CA SER A 250 17.30 3.52 -2.14
C SER A 250 16.93 2.06 -1.99
N LEU A 251 16.78 1.59 -0.75
CA LEU A 251 16.28 0.26 -0.43
C LEU A 251 15.07 0.39 0.51
N GLY A 252 13.91 -0.07 0.05
CA GLY A 252 12.64 0.14 0.73
C GLY A 252 11.85 1.30 0.15
N ARG A 253 11.80 2.44 0.84
CA ARG A 253 11.08 3.62 0.37
C ARG A 253 11.99 4.48 -0.51
N SER A 254 11.43 5.08 -1.57
CA SER A 254 12.19 5.88 -2.54
C SER A 254 12.84 7.14 -1.93
N GLU A 255 12.30 7.64 -0.83
CA GLU A 255 12.86 8.80 -0.10
C GLU A 255 14.00 8.45 0.87
N ASP A 256 14.22 7.16 1.16
CA ASP A 256 15.25 6.69 2.09
C ASP A 256 16.53 6.34 1.31
N PHE A 257 17.42 7.31 1.17
CA PHE A 257 18.67 7.17 0.40
C PHE A 257 19.62 6.14 1.00
N LEU A 258 20.42 5.52 0.12
CA LEU A 258 21.49 4.62 0.49
C LEU A 258 22.82 4.99 -0.18
N GLU A 259 23.90 4.50 0.42
CA GLU A 259 25.26 4.57 -0.10
C GLU A 259 25.79 3.14 -0.27
N VAL A 260 26.42 2.87 -1.42
CA VAL A 260 27.12 1.60 -1.68
C VAL A 260 28.59 1.80 -1.31
N GLU A 261 29.05 1.14 -0.24
CA GLU A 261 30.44 1.25 0.22
C GLU A 261 31.38 0.31 -0.55
N ASP A 262 30.95 -0.92 -0.80
CA ASP A 262 31.72 -1.95 -1.51
C ASP A 262 30.79 -2.84 -2.33
N CYS A 263 31.27 -3.27 -3.49
CA CYS A 263 30.63 -4.28 -4.31
C CYS A 263 31.72 -5.13 -4.95
N SER A 264 31.80 -6.40 -4.56
CA SER A 264 32.89 -7.29 -4.94
C SER A 264 32.36 -8.68 -5.25
N VAL A 265 32.80 -9.27 -6.37
CA VAL A 265 32.61 -10.70 -6.64
C VAL A 265 33.58 -11.47 -5.75
N VAL A 266 33.07 -12.36 -4.92
CA VAL A 266 33.83 -13.09 -3.92
C VAL A 266 33.68 -14.59 -4.09
N GLU A 267 34.72 -15.32 -3.70
CA GLU A 267 34.68 -16.77 -3.60
C GLU A 267 34.47 -17.18 -2.14
N LEU A 268 33.25 -17.62 -1.83
CA LEU A 268 32.87 -18.14 -0.53
C LEU A 268 33.63 -19.44 -0.25
N GLN A 269 34.23 -19.50 0.93
CA GLN A 269 35.09 -20.58 1.40
C GLN A 269 34.27 -21.68 2.09
N GLU A 270 34.73 -22.91 1.95
CA GLU A 270 34.33 -24.01 2.82
C GLU A 270 35.12 -23.94 4.13
N PHE A 271 34.51 -24.37 5.22
CA PHE A 271 35.14 -24.43 6.54
C PHE A 271 34.64 -25.66 7.31
N GLN A 272 35.47 -26.12 8.25
CA GLN A 272 35.19 -27.23 9.17
C GLN A 272 35.80 -26.91 10.53
N GLU A 273 35.37 -25.78 11.08
CA GLU A 273 35.78 -25.26 12.39
C GLU A 273 34.63 -24.42 12.97
N ASP A 274 34.61 -24.27 14.29
CA ASP A 274 33.58 -23.50 14.97
C ASP A 274 33.75 -22.01 14.69
N ILE A 275 32.80 -21.41 13.96
CA ILE A 275 32.75 -19.97 13.69
C ILE A 275 31.54 -19.37 14.41
N TYR A 276 31.78 -18.32 15.22
CA TYR A 276 30.76 -17.64 16.01
C TYR A 276 30.66 -16.15 15.70
N SER A 277 29.45 -15.61 15.61
CA SER A 277 29.21 -14.20 15.28
C SER A 277 29.63 -13.22 16.37
N LYS A 278 29.73 -13.67 17.63
CA LYS A 278 30.14 -12.83 18.78
C LYS A 278 31.56 -12.29 18.62
N GLU A 279 32.39 -12.95 17.83
CA GLU A 279 33.79 -12.59 17.59
C GLU A 279 33.96 -11.74 16.31
N ASN A 280 32.85 -11.43 15.62
CA ASN A 280 32.86 -10.88 14.25
C ASN A 280 32.24 -9.47 14.16
N ALA A 281 31.81 -9.03 12.96
CA ALA A 281 31.40 -7.66 12.57
C ALA A 281 30.24 -7.00 13.37
N ASN A 282 29.78 -7.62 14.46
CA ASN A 282 28.70 -7.18 15.34
C ASN A 282 27.41 -6.87 14.54
N THR A 283 27.04 -7.82 13.68
CA THR A 283 25.85 -7.75 12.82
C THR A 283 24.85 -8.82 13.22
N SER A 284 23.57 -8.49 13.03
CA SER A 284 22.49 -9.47 13.03
C SER A 284 22.32 -10.09 11.65
N ILE A 285 21.67 -11.25 11.59
CA ILE A 285 21.39 -11.97 10.34
C ILE A 285 19.95 -12.49 10.31
N TYR A 286 19.41 -12.71 9.11
CA TYR A 286 18.30 -13.63 8.90
C TYR A 286 18.81 -15.04 8.60
N LEU A 287 18.63 -15.96 9.54
CA LEU A 287 18.92 -17.38 9.37
C LEU A 287 17.76 -18.12 8.71
N ASN A 288 18.06 -18.96 7.73
CA ASN A 288 17.11 -19.88 7.14
C ASN A 288 16.61 -20.86 8.21
N ARG A 289 15.29 -20.91 8.43
CA ARG A 289 14.74 -21.74 9.50
C ARG A 289 14.99 -23.24 9.29
N LYS A 290 15.13 -23.69 8.04
CA LYS A 290 15.46 -25.09 7.71
C LYS A 290 16.88 -25.42 8.14
N ASP A 291 17.85 -24.58 7.79
CA ASP A 291 19.25 -24.79 8.18
C ASP A 291 19.42 -24.78 9.72
N VAL A 292 18.64 -23.95 10.43
CA VAL A 292 18.59 -23.98 11.90
C VAL A 292 17.93 -25.24 12.46
N ALA A 293 16.93 -25.81 11.77
CA ALA A 293 16.29 -27.05 12.20
C ALA A 293 17.17 -28.29 11.93
N GLU A 294 18.00 -28.22 10.90
CA GLU A 294 18.95 -29.25 10.48
C GLU A 294 20.33 -29.09 11.13
N GLU A 295 20.47 -28.19 12.11
CA GLU A 295 21.71 -27.98 12.87
C GLU A 295 22.91 -27.61 11.98
N LYS A 296 22.66 -26.98 10.82
CA LYS A 296 23.71 -26.45 9.93
C LYS A 296 24.19 -25.06 10.37
N ILE A 297 23.33 -24.32 11.04
CA ILE A 297 23.63 -23.01 11.62
C ILE A 297 22.80 -22.82 12.88
N PHE A 298 23.42 -22.28 13.92
CA PHE A 298 22.85 -22.21 15.26
C PHE A 298 22.57 -20.76 15.63
N SER A 299 21.59 -20.57 16.50
CA SER A 299 21.33 -19.31 17.17
C SER A 299 21.52 -19.50 18.66
N PHE A 300 22.38 -18.70 19.28
CA PHE A 300 22.73 -18.85 20.69
C PHE A 300 21.78 -18.07 21.60
N GLU A 301 21.71 -18.51 22.85
CA GLU A 301 20.96 -17.86 23.91
C GLU A 301 21.36 -16.38 24.07
N VAL A 302 20.36 -15.54 24.35
CA VAL A 302 20.55 -14.10 24.61
C VAL A 302 20.84 -13.87 26.10
N ASP A 303 20.27 -14.70 26.96
CA ASP A 303 20.47 -14.68 28.41
C ASP A 303 20.24 -16.08 29.01
N SER A 304 20.55 -16.25 30.31
CA SER A 304 20.45 -17.50 31.06
C SER A 304 19.01 -18.02 31.27
N ASN A 305 17.98 -17.27 30.86
CA ASN A 305 16.58 -17.65 31.00
C ASN A 305 15.94 -18.08 29.66
N HIS A 306 16.58 -17.85 28.51
CA HIS A 306 16.03 -18.12 27.19
C HIS A 306 16.91 -19.07 26.37
N SER A 307 16.53 -20.36 26.37
CA SER A 307 17.29 -21.48 25.81
C SER A 307 17.44 -21.52 24.28
N SER A 308 16.80 -20.58 23.55
CA SER A 308 16.99 -20.42 22.11
C SER A 308 16.85 -18.94 21.75
N GLY A 309 17.91 -18.35 21.20
CA GLY A 309 17.91 -16.94 20.83
C GLY A 309 17.25 -16.68 19.48
N GLY A 310 16.68 -15.48 19.32
CA GLY A 310 16.25 -14.95 18.03
C GLY A 310 14.73 -14.80 17.87
N THR A 311 14.34 -13.95 16.90
CA THR A 311 12.93 -13.66 16.60
C THR A 311 12.51 -14.30 15.29
N LYS A 312 11.43 -15.09 15.31
CA LYS A 312 10.90 -15.76 14.11
C LYS A 312 10.13 -14.77 13.23
N TYR A 313 10.43 -14.77 11.94
CA TYR A 313 9.71 -13.99 10.94
C TYR A 313 9.32 -14.85 9.74
N TYR A 314 8.24 -14.46 9.08
CA TYR A 314 7.97 -14.86 7.70
C TYR A 314 8.33 -13.67 6.81
N VAL A 315 9.36 -13.82 5.98
CA VAL A 315 9.83 -12.77 5.08
C VAL A 315 9.44 -13.11 3.64
N ASN A 316 9.02 -12.10 2.89
CA ASN A 316 8.65 -12.24 1.48
C ASN A 316 9.92 -12.42 0.62
N LYS A 317 10.00 -13.51 -0.17
CA LYS A 317 11.11 -13.79 -1.11
C LYS A 317 10.86 -13.21 -2.49
N ASN A 318 9.82 -13.69 -3.15
CA ASN A 318 9.39 -13.30 -4.48
C ASN A 318 7.86 -13.32 -4.53
N TYR A 319 7.28 -12.95 -5.66
CA TYR A 319 5.84 -12.97 -5.85
C TYR A 319 5.46 -13.39 -7.26
N THR A 320 4.27 -13.96 -7.38
CA THR A 320 3.56 -14.16 -8.65
C THR A 320 2.43 -13.13 -8.76
N LEU A 321 2.02 -12.83 -9.99
CA LEU A 321 0.88 -11.97 -10.27
C LEU A 321 -0.35 -12.84 -10.54
N GLU A 322 -1.36 -12.73 -9.68
CA GLU A 322 -2.66 -13.38 -9.85
C GLU A 322 -3.74 -12.30 -9.75
N GLU A 323 -4.60 -12.16 -10.76
CA GLU A 323 -5.67 -11.14 -10.79
C GLU A 323 -5.21 -9.70 -10.47
N ASN A 324 -4.05 -9.28 -10.98
CA ASN A 324 -3.39 -7.99 -10.65
C ASN A 324 -3.01 -7.82 -9.17
N LYS A 325 -2.94 -8.91 -8.39
CA LYS A 325 -2.47 -8.93 -7.01
C LYS A 325 -1.13 -9.66 -6.96
N ARG A 326 -0.24 -9.17 -6.12
CA ARG A 326 1.04 -9.84 -5.82
C ARG A 326 0.80 -10.90 -4.74
N ILE A 327 1.00 -12.17 -5.09
CA ILE A 327 0.97 -13.29 -4.14
C ILE A 327 2.42 -13.62 -3.77
N PHE A 328 2.81 -13.26 -2.54
CA PHE A 328 4.19 -13.43 -2.08
C PHE A 328 4.46 -14.84 -1.57
N THR A 329 5.55 -15.43 -2.05
CA THR A 329 6.18 -16.60 -1.42
C THR A 329 6.91 -16.16 -0.16
N LYS A 330 6.56 -16.74 0.98
CA LYS A 330 7.15 -16.41 2.29
C LYS A 330 8.11 -17.50 2.74
N ILE A 331 9.27 -17.11 3.25
CA ILE A 331 10.24 -18.02 3.88
C ILE A 331 10.24 -17.78 5.39
N PRO A 332 10.15 -18.85 6.21
CA PRO A 332 10.39 -18.73 7.65
C PRO A 332 11.87 -18.50 7.91
N VAL A 333 12.19 -17.45 8.66
CA VAL A 333 13.55 -17.09 9.06
C VAL A 333 13.63 -16.81 10.55
N LEU A 334 14.83 -16.96 11.11
CA LEU A 334 15.14 -16.58 12.48
C LEU A 334 16.10 -15.38 12.44
N TYR A 335 15.63 -14.23 12.93
CA TYR A 335 16.49 -13.06 13.12
C TYR A 335 17.32 -13.26 14.40
N SER A 336 18.64 -13.26 14.28
CA SER A 336 19.54 -13.43 15.43
C SER A 336 20.76 -12.51 15.36
N MET A 337 21.22 -12.09 16.53
CA MET A 337 22.49 -11.37 16.74
C MET A 337 23.64 -12.33 17.08
N ASN A 338 23.33 -13.42 17.78
CA ASN A 338 24.30 -14.42 18.21
C ASN A 338 24.03 -15.71 17.45
N PHE A 339 24.89 -16.04 16.50
CA PHE A 339 24.74 -17.21 15.64
C PHE A 339 26.11 -17.79 15.28
N GLY A 340 26.15 -19.02 14.81
CA GLY A 340 27.40 -19.70 14.48
C GLY A 340 27.18 -20.99 13.73
N ALA A 341 28.24 -21.56 13.18
CA ALA A 341 28.22 -22.81 12.45
C ALA A 341 29.55 -23.55 12.67
N GLN A 342 29.51 -24.89 12.60
CA GLN A 342 30.70 -25.73 12.83
C GLN A 342 31.34 -26.22 11.54
N GLU A 343 30.55 -26.30 10.47
CA GLU A 343 31.02 -26.65 9.14
C GLU A 343 30.12 -26.03 8.06
N SER A 344 30.63 -26.00 6.84
CA SER A 344 29.87 -25.54 5.69
C SER A 344 28.78 -26.50 5.27
N SER A 345 27.72 -25.95 4.68
CA SER A 345 26.64 -26.71 4.04
C SER A 345 26.27 -26.06 2.71
N GLU A 346 25.24 -26.56 2.02
CA GLU A 346 24.78 -25.98 0.75
C GLU A 346 24.48 -24.46 0.85
N ASN A 347 23.84 -24.04 1.95
CA ASN A 347 23.42 -22.66 2.16
C ASN A 347 24.27 -21.91 3.19
N VAL A 348 25.18 -22.59 3.89
CA VAL A 348 26.06 -21.99 4.91
C VAL A 348 27.50 -22.02 4.41
N LYS A 349 28.10 -20.85 4.21
CA LYS A 349 29.48 -20.68 3.73
C LYS A 349 30.18 -19.58 4.52
N LEU A 350 31.48 -19.42 4.28
CA LEU A 350 32.28 -18.38 4.91
C LEU A 350 32.79 -17.35 3.90
N ASP A 351 32.67 -16.07 4.27
CA ASP A 351 33.35 -14.96 3.61
C ASP A 351 34.21 -14.22 4.64
N PHE A 352 35.03 -13.28 4.18
CA PHE A 352 35.83 -12.41 5.01
C PHE A 352 35.65 -10.95 4.58
N TRP A 353 35.26 -10.09 5.50
CA TRP A 353 35.05 -8.67 5.21
C TRP A 353 35.47 -7.76 6.37
N GLY A 354 36.26 -6.74 6.04
CA GLY A 354 36.85 -5.83 7.01
C GLY A 354 38.08 -6.43 7.72
N THR A 355 38.69 -5.61 8.57
CA THR A 355 39.82 -6.00 9.41
C THR A 355 39.54 -5.60 10.86
N ASP A 356 39.93 -6.44 11.80
CA ASP A 356 39.90 -6.11 13.22
C ASP A 356 41.00 -5.10 13.60
N SER A 357 41.09 -4.75 14.89
CA SER A 357 42.13 -3.85 15.42
C SER A 357 43.55 -4.37 15.26
N GLU A 358 43.73 -5.67 15.03
CA GLU A 358 45.01 -6.35 14.87
C GLU A 358 45.37 -6.57 13.39
N GLY A 359 44.46 -6.22 12.47
CA GLY A 359 44.63 -6.36 11.02
C GLY A 359 44.19 -7.72 10.48
N ASN A 360 43.62 -8.61 11.29
CA ASN A 360 43.09 -9.88 10.84
C ASN A 360 41.77 -9.68 10.09
N LYS A 361 41.54 -10.50 9.06
CA LYS A 361 40.28 -10.49 8.33
C LYS A 361 39.14 -11.00 9.20
N ILE A 362 38.03 -10.26 9.25
CA ILE A 362 36.88 -10.64 10.07
C ILE A 362 36.04 -11.69 9.31
N PRO A 363 35.78 -12.87 9.90
CA PRO A 363 34.93 -13.87 9.28
C PRO A 363 33.47 -13.44 9.26
N VAL A 364 32.78 -13.74 8.15
CA VAL A 364 31.37 -13.42 7.92
C VAL A 364 30.67 -14.69 7.45
N LEU A 365 29.87 -15.28 8.32
CA LEU A 365 29.06 -16.46 7.99
C LEU A 365 27.93 -16.06 7.04
N VAL A 366 27.86 -16.70 5.89
CA VAL A 366 26.84 -16.47 4.86
C VAL A 366 25.79 -17.55 4.99
N ASN A 367 24.52 -17.16 5.15
CA ASN A 367 23.39 -18.09 5.09
C ASN A 367 22.33 -17.65 4.07
N PHE A 368 22.16 -18.42 2.99
CA PHE A 368 21.24 -18.09 1.89
C PHE A 368 19.78 -18.45 2.21
N LEU A 369 18.87 -17.52 1.88
CA LEU A 369 17.42 -17.62 2.10
C LEU A 369 16.66 -18.06 0.85
#